data_AF-A0A1A8EKC1-F1
#
_entry.id   AF-A0A1A8EKC1-F1
#
_cell.length_a   1.000
_cell.length_b   1.000
_cell.length_c   1.000
_cell.angle_alpha   90.00
_cell.angle_beta   90.00
_cell.angle_gamma   90.00
#
_symmetry.space_group_name_H-M   'P 1'
#
loop_
_entity.id
_entity.type
_entity.pdbx_description
1 polymer ?
#
loop_
_entity_poly.entity_id
_entity_poly.type
_entity_poly.pdbx_seq_one_letter_code
_entity_poly.pdbx_strand_id
1 'polypeptide(L)' 'PLHPTLTLYVDSCVATLKPDASSSPSYKFISKHGCLMDSLFPGSPSRFLPRNQDNRLCFSLRTFRFNQTSE' A
#
# COMPACT_ATOMS: atom_id res chain seq x y z
N PRO A 1 -33.30 0.12 6.18
CA PRO A 1 -32.44 1.31 5.94
C PRO A 1 -31.50 1.04 4.75
N LEU A 2 -31.76 1.63 3.57
CA LEU A 2 -30.86 1.49 2.43
C LEU A 2 -29.64 2.38 2.64
N HIS A 3 -28.51 1.78 3.01
CA HIS A 3 -27.21 2.45 2.96
C HIS A 3 -26.73 2.48 1.50
N PRO A 4 -26.26 3.63 0.97
CA PRO A 4 -25.69 3.70 -0.37
C PRO A 4 -24.40 2.85 -0.45
N THR A 5 -24.10 2.34 -1.63
CA THR A 5 -22.84 1.63 -1.88
C THR A 5 -21.66 2.56 -1.60
N LEU A 6 -20.76 2.14 -0.71
CA LEU A 6 -19.57 2.90 -0.36
C LEU A 6 -18.38 2.45 -1.19
N THR A 7 -17.59 3.41 -1.66
CA THR A 7 -16.34 3.14 -2.37
C THR A 7 -15.17 3.04 -1.38
N LEU A 8 -14.47 1.91 -1.38
CA LEU A 8 -13.32 1.69 -0.52
C LEU A 8 -12.06 2.36 -1.09
N TYR A 9 -11.39 3.18 -0.28
CA TYR A 9 -10.08 3.75 -0.57
C TYR A 9 -9.07 3.36 0.51
N VAL A 10 -7.79 3.46 0.18
CA VAL A 10 -6.68 3.25 1.12
C VAL A 10 -5.91 4.55 1.21
N ASP A 11 -5.86 5.13 2.41
CA ASP A 11 -5.14 6.38 2.65
C ASP A 11 -3.62 6.16 2.70
N SER A 12 -3.20 5.13 3.43
CA SER A 12 -1.79 4.77 3.59
C SER A 12 -1.58 3.27 3.80
N CYS A 13 -0.40 2.79 3.40
CA CYS A 13 0.11 1.47 3.73
C CYS A 13 1.60 1.56 4.02
N VAL A 14 2.00 0.92 5.11
CA VAL A 14 3.40 0.83 5.54
C VAL A 14 3.73 -0.64 5.79
N ALA A 15 4.88 -1.06 5.30
CA ALA A 15 5.49 -2.33 5.69
C ALA A 15 6.50 -2.08 6.81
N THR A 16 6.53 -2.98 7.78
CA THR A 16 7.38 -2.93 8.97
C THR A 16 7.82 -4.35 9.35
N LEU A 17 8.89 -4.50 10.12
CA LEU A 17 9.32 -5.82 10.62
C LEU A 17 8.49 -6.30 11.83
N LYS A 18 7.82 -5.37 12.52
CA LYS A 18 6.93 -5.64 13.66
C LYS A 18 5.52 -5.13 13.32
N PRO A 19 4.45 -5.65 13.96
CA PRO A 19 3.09 -5.17 13.74
C PRO A 19 2.87 -3.68 14.03
N ASP A 20 3.77 -3.06 14.79
CA ASP A 20 3.76 -1.61 15.04
C ASP A 20 4.12 -0.83 13.76
N ALA A 21 3.14 -0.10 13.22
CA ALA A 21 3.28 0.74 12.03
C ALA A 21 4.27 1.91 12.19
N SER A 22 4.64 2.26 13.43
CA SER A 22 5.64 3.28 13.74
C SER A 22 7.06 2.71 13.91
N SER A 23 7.20 1.38 13.91
CA SER A 23 8.48 0.72 14.10
C SER A 23 9.42 0.89 12.92
N SER A 24 10.73 0.93 13.21
CA SER A 24 11.79 0.92 12.21
C SER A 24 12.35 -0.50 12.04
N PRO A 25 12.76 -0.88 10.82
CA PRO A 25 12.64 -0.14 9.56
C PRO A 25 11.20 -0.11 9.04
N SER A 26 10.83 0.96 8.35
CA SER A 26 9.51 1.13 7.73
C SER A 26 9.60 1.49 6.26
N TYR A 27 8.65 1.02 5.45
CA TYR A 27 8.52 1.34 4.03
C TYR A 27 7.10 1.74 3.68
N LYS A 28 6.88 3.04 3.42
CA LYS A 28 5.57 3.61 3.11
C LYS A 28 5.31 3.56 1.60
N PHE A 29 4.72 2.47 1.13
CA PHE A 29 4.48 2.26 -0.30
C PHE A 29 3.16 2.86 -0.80
N ILE A 30 2.19 3.12 0.09
CA ILE A 30 1.03 4.00 -0.19
C ILE A 30 1.07 5.15 0.82
N SER A 31 1.09 6.40 0.37
CA SER A 31 1.10 7.60 1.22
C SER A 31 0.50 8.81 0.51
N LYS A 32 0.51 9.99 1.14
CA LYS A 32 -0.07 11.23 0.60
C LYS A 32 -1.53 11.04 0.14
N HIS A 33 -2.35 10.42 0.99
CA HIS A 33 -3.78 10.21 0.73
C HIS A 33 -4.06 9.31 -0.47
N GLY A 34 -3.42 8.14 -0.49
CA GLY A 34 -3.66 7.08 -1.48
C GLY A 34 -2.72 7.03 -2.68
N CYS A 35 -1.66 7.84 -2.73
CA CYS A 35 -0.64 7.72 -3.77
C CYS A 35 0.23 6.47 -3.54
N LEU A 36 0.23 5.53 -4.49
CA LEU A 36 1.11 4.36 -4.51
C LEU A 36 2.54 4.78 -4.89
N MET A 37 3.34 5.19 -3.90
CA MET A 37 4.71 5.69 -4.11
C MET A 37 5.64 4.66 -4.75
N ASP A 38 5.42 3.36 -4.49
CA ASP A 38 6.26 2.31 -5.07
C ASP A 38 6.21 2.29 -6.61
N SER A 39 5.10 2.75 -7.22
CA SER A 39 4.98 2.82 -8.68
C SER A 39 5.86 3.90 -9.32
N LEU A 40 6.32 4.88 -8.53
CA LEU A 40 7.17 5.97 -9.01
C LEU A 40 8.62 5.53 -9.23
N PHE A 41 9.03 4.38 -8.67
CA PHE A 41 10.35 3.84 -8.93
C PHE A 41 10.45 3.37 -10.39
N PRO A 42 11.54 3.71 -11.11
CA PRO A 42 11.73 3.30 -12.49
C PRO A 42 11.54 1.78 -12.68
N GLY A 43 10.68 1.43 -13.62
CA GLY A 43 10.35 0.04 -13.96
C GLY A 43 9.55 -0.72 -12.89
N SER A 44 8.95 -0.04 -11.91
CA SER A 44 8.12 -0.71 -10.90
C SER A 44 6.85 -1.31 -11.52
N PRO A 45 6.56 -2.61 -11.31
CA PRO A 45 5.31 -3.23 -11.71
C PRO A 45 4.16 -2.94 -10.73
N SER A 46 4.40 -2.14 -9.68
CA SER A 46 3.39 -1.80 -8.68
C SER A 46 2.34 -0.87 -9.25
N ARG A 47 1.07 -1.23 -9.09
CA ARG A 47 -0.07 -0.47 -9.62
C ARG A 47 -1.35 -0.83 -8.91
N PHE A 48 -2.31 0.10 -8.92
CA PHE A 48 -3.70 -0.25 -8.67
C PHE A 48 -4.24 -1.11 -9.82
N LEU A 49 -5.06 -2.09 -9.47
CA LEU A 49 -5.76 -2.93 -10.43
C LEU A 49 -7.15 -2.33 -10.73
N PRO A 50 -7.74 -2.63 -11.91
CA PRO A 50 -9.11 -2.21 -12.22
C PRO A 50 -10.10 -2.67 -11.14
N ARG A 51 -11.05 -1.80 -10.82
CA ARG A 51 -12.06 -2.06 -9.79
C ARG A 51 -13.25 -2.80 -10.40
N ASN A 52 -13.55 -3.98 -9.87
CA ASN A 52 -14.74 -4.76 -10.25
C ASN A 52 -15.92 -4.58 -9.28
N GLN A 53 -15.67 -4.07 -8.06
CA GLN A 53 -16.66 -3.84 -7.00
C GLN A 53 -16.29 -2.59 -6.19
N ASP A 54 -17.25 -1.71 -5.88
CA ASP A 54 -16.99 -0.44 -5.19
C ASP A 54 -16.33 -0.62 -3.82
N ASN A 55 -16.71 -1.65 -3.09
CA ASN A 55 -16.19 -1.96 -1.76
C ASN A 55 -14.86 -2.74 -1.77
N ARG A 56 -14.23 -2.97 -2.94
CA ARG A 56 -12.97 -3.73 -3.04
C ARG A 56 -11.94 -3.00 -3.89
N LEU A 57 -10.82 -2.65 -3.29
CA LEU A 57 -9.65 -2.07 -3.96
C LEU A 57 -8.50 -3.09 -3.95
N CYS A 58 -7.97 -3.40 -5.14
CA CYS A 58 -6.82 -4.30 -5.29
C CYS A 58 -5.64 -3.54 -5.88
N PHE A 59 -4.42 -3.89 -5.47
CA PHE A 59 -3.18 -3.37 -6.02
C PHE A 59 -2.11 -4.46 -6.02
N SER A 60 -1.16 -4.36 -6.95
CA SER A 60 0.07 -5.14 -6.95
C SER A 60 1.20 -4.32 -6.37
N LEU A 61 2.07 -4.98 -5.62
CA LEU A 61 3.29 -4.40 -5.06
C LEU A 61 4.47 -5.29 -5.44
N ARG A 62 5.56 -4.70 -5.95
CA ARG A 62 6.82 -5.39 -6.19
C ARG A 62 7.31 -5.99 -4.87
N THR A 63 7.73 -7.24 -4.88
CA THR A 63 8.35 -7.87 -3.70
C THR A 63 9.64 -7.15 -3.31
N PHE A 64 9.81 -6.90 -2.02
CA PHE A 64 11.02 -6.32 -1.44
C PHE A 64 11.36 -7.00 -0.12
N ARG A 65 12.58 -6.77 0.37
CA ARG A 65 13.02 -7.13 1.72
C ARG A 65 13.67 -5.92 2.37
N PHE A 66 13.54 -5.80 3.68
CA PHE A 66 14.41 -4.89 4.42
C PHE A 66 15.83 -5.47 4.40
N ASN A 67 16.81 -4.63 4.07
CA ASN A 67 18.20 -5.01 4.24
C ASN A 67 18.46 -5.14 5.74
N GLN A 68 18.76 -6.35 6.19
CA GLN A 68 19.30 -6.60 7.52
C GLN A 68 20.79 -6.23 7.47
N THR A 69 21.12 -4.94 7.45
CA THR A 69 22.38 -4.57 8.10
C THR A 69 22.13 -4.75 9.58
N SER A 70 22.58 -5.90 10.08
CA SER A 70 22.71 -6.20 11.49
C SER A 70 23.52 -5.11 12.18
N GLU A 71 22.92 -4.56 13.25
CA GLU A 71 23.46 -3.62 14.25
C GLU A 71 23.80 -2.19 13.79
#